data_AF-A0A937VJ32-F1
#
_entry.id   AF-A0A937VJ32-F1
#
_cell.length_a   1.000
_cell.length_b   1.000
_cell.length_c   1.000
_cell.angle_alpha   90.00
_cell.angle_beta   90.00
_cell.angle_gamma   90.00
#
_symmetry.space_group_name_H-M   'P 1'
#
loop_
_entity.id
_entity.type
_entity.pdbx_description
1 polymer ?
#
loop_
_entity_poly.entity_id
_entity_poly.type
_entity_poly.pdbx_seq_one_letter_code
_entity_poly.pdbx_strand_id
1 'polypeptide(L)' 'MRLARSAVRAALAKKGRDVVVLDMSQAVTYTDLFVLITGSTTRQTHAIAEGVRRTVRDEGIRPVRVEGERDGEWILI' A
#
# COMPACT_ATOMS: atom_id res chain seq x y z
N MET A 1 5.54 -6.01 -11.38
CA MET A 1 4.24 -6.68 -11.09
C MET A 1 4.18 -7.45 -9.77
N ARG A 2 5.24 -8.17 -9.33
CA ARG A 2 5.21 -8.98 -8.09
C ARG A 2 4.87 -8.17 -6.84
N LEU A 3 5.56 -7.04 -6.62
CA LEU A 3 5.40 -6.18 -5.44
C LEU A 3 3.95 -5.68 -5.27
N ALA A 4 3.37 -5.12 -6.33
CA ALA A 4 1.98 -4.62 -6.31
C ALA A 4 0.99 -5.74 -5.94
N ARG A 5 1.16 -6.95 -6.50
CA ARG A 5 0.30 -8.10 -6.19
C ARG A 5 0.40 -8.49 -4.72
N SER A 6 1.59 -8.48 -4.14
CA SER A 6 1.80 -8.77 -2.73
C SER A 6 1.18 -7.71 -1.81
N ALA A 7 1.34 -6.42 -2.14
CA ALA A 7 0.68 -5.33 -1.43
C ALA A 7 -0.85 -5.46 -1.48
N VAL A 8 -1.43 -5.72 -2.66
CA VAL A 8 -2.86 -5.94 -2.83
C VAL A 8 -3.34 -7.12 -1.98
N ARG A 9 -2.63 -8.26 -2.00
CA ARG A 9 -2.99 -9.43 -1.18
C ARG A 9 -2.97 -9.10 0.31
N ALA A 10 -1.94 -8.40 0.78
CA ALA A 10 -1.82 -7.99 2.18
C ALA A 10 -2.97 -7.06 2.59
N ALA A 11 -3.33 -6.12 1.73
CA ALA A 11 -4.46 -5.22 1.93
C ALA A 11 -5.81 -5.95 2.00
N LEU A 12 -6.06 -6.88 1.08
CA LEU A 12 -7.28 -7.69 1.06
C LEU A 12 -7.39 -8.59 2.30
N ALA A 13 -6.29 -9.13 2.81
CA ALA A 13 -6.26 -9.89 4.07
C ALA A 13 -6.69 -9.04 5.29
N LYS A 14 -6.64 -7.71 5.17
CA LYS A 14 -7.11 -6.73 6.16
C LYS A 14 -8.46 -6.12 5.80
N LYS A 15 -9.19 -6.73 4.86
CA LYS A 15 -10.49 -6.28 4.36
C LYS A 15 -10.45 -4.87 3.74
N GLY A 16 -9.31 -4.48 3.16
CA GLY A 16 -9.21 -3.27 2.33
C GLY A 16 -10.16 -3.36 1.13
N ARG A 17 -10.71 -2.22 0.72
CA ARG A 17 -11.71 -2.12 -0.36
C ARG A 17 -11.23 -1.17 -1.45
N ASP A 18 -11.99 -1.12 -2.54
CA ASP A 18 -11.78 -0.22 -3.68
C ASP A 18 -10.32 -0.22 -4.16
N VAL A 19 -9.75 -1.43 -4.26
CA VAL A 19 -8.35 -1.59 -4.64
C VAL A 19 -8.18 -1.25 -6.11
N VAL A 20 -7.44 -0.19 -6.39
CA VAL A 20 -7.12 0.26 -7.76
C VAL A 20 -5.61 0.20 -7.96
N VAL A 21 -5.19 -0.40 -9.07
CA VAL A 21 -3.78 -0.41 -9.49
C VAL A 21 -3.66 0.45 -10.74
N LEU A 22 -2.87 1.51 -10.65
CA LEU A 22 -2.61 2.44 -11.75
C LEU A 22 -1.24 2.16 -12.34
N ASP A 23 -1.18 2.08 -13.67
CA ASP A 23 0.08 2.05 -14.42
C ASP A 23 0.58 3.47 -14.60
N MET A 24 1.75 3.74 -14.03
CA MET A 24 2.36 5.06 -13.97
C MET A 24 3.49 5.22 -15.00
N SER A 25 3.83 4.15 -15.73
CA SER A 25 4.98 4.12 -16.67
C SER A 25 4.91 5.17 -17.78
N GLN A 26 3.70 5.60 -18.15
CA GLN A 26 3.46 6.63 -19.18
C GLN A 26 3.25 8.04 -18.58
N ALA A 27 3.04 8.14 -17.27
CA ALA A 27 2.70 9.39 -16.60
C ALA A 27 3.89 10.01 -15.86
N VAL A 28 4.73 9.18 -15.23
CA VAL A 28 5.88 9.62 -14.43
C VAL A 28 7.06 8.66 -14.57
N THR A 29 8.27 9.15 -14.34
CA THR A 29 9.51 8.37 -14.52
C THR A 29 10.05 7.71 -13.25
N TYR A 30 9.50 8.06 -12.08
CA TYR A 30 10.03 7.63 -10.78
C TYR A 30 9.26 6.48 -10.13
N THR A 31 8.13 6.05 -10.69
CA THR A 31 7.32 4.95 -10.16
C THR A 31 6.56 4.26 -11.28
N ASP A 32 6.59 2.92 -11.27
CA ASP A 32 5.90 2.10 -12.27
C ASP A 32 4.41 1.92 -11.97
N LEU A 33 4.04 1.80 -10.69
CA LEU A 33 2.69 1.44 -10.27
C LEU A 33 2.27 2.19 -9.00
N PHE A 34 1.03 2.68 -8.98
CA PHE A 34 0.35 3.08 -7.75
C PHE A 34 -0.69 2.03 -7.36
N VAL A 35 -0.80 1.74 -6.07
CA VAL A 35 -1.83 0.86 -5.51
C VAL A 35 -2.62 1.67 -4.49
N LEU A 36 -3.86 2.00 -4.85
CA LEU A 36 -4.79 2.74 -4.00
C LEU A 36 -5.70 1.73 -3.29
N ILE A 37 -5.87 1.89 -1.98
CA ILE A 37 -6.66 1.00 -1.13
C ILE A 37 -7.47 1.84 -0.15
N THR A 38 -8.75 1.55 -0.01
CA THR A 38 -9.66 2.21 0.94
C THR A 38 -9.82 1.39 2.22
N GLY A 39 -9.64 2.03 3.37
CA GLY A 39 -10.05 1.52 4.70
C GLY A 39 -11.26 2.29 5.23
N SER A 40 -12.13 1.62 6.00
CA SER A 40 -13.33 2.24 6.59
C SER A 40 -13.07 3.08 7.84
N THR A 41 -11.94 2.89 8.51
CA THR A 41 -11.57 3.60 9.74
C THR A 41 -10.06 3.79 9.78
N THR A 42 -9.59 4.79 10.54
CA THR A 42 -8.15 5.02 10.77
C THR A 42 -7.46 3.76 11.31
N ARG A 43 -8.09 3.05 12.24
CA ARG A 43 -7.60 1.75 12.74
C ARG A 43 -7.41 0.72 11.61
N GLN A 44 -8.32 0.69 10.64
CA GLN A 44 -8.21 -0.25 9.52
C GLN A 44 -7.13 0.18 8.53
N THR A 45 -7.01 1.46 8.19
CA THR A 45 -5.92 1.96 7.32
C THR A 45 -4.56 1.67 7.93
N HIS A 46 -4.37 1.86 9.24
CA HIS A 46 -3.16 1.41 9.94
C HIS A 46 -2.92 -0.10 9.81
N ALA A 47 -3.94 -0.93 10.03
CA ALA A 47 -3.81 -2.38 9.93
C ALA A 47 -3.46 -2.85 8.51
N ILE A 48 -4.02 -2.18 7.49
CA ILE A 48 -3.68 -2.38 6.08
C ILE A 48 -2.23 -2.00 5.84
N ALA A 49 -1.83 -0.78 6.21
CA ALA A 49 -0.47 -0.28 6.01
C ALA A 49 0.57 -1.18 6.66
N GLU A 50 0.35 -1.60 7.91
CA GLU A 50 1.25 -2.52 8.60
C GLU A 50 1.30 -3.90 7.92
N GLY A 51 0.15 -4.41 7.49
CA GLY A 51 0.08 -5.66 6.73
C GLY A 51 0.92 -5.60 5.45
N VAL A 52 0.77 -4.53 4.68
CA VAL A 52 1.54 -4.28 3.44
C VAL A 52 3.03 -4.17 3.76
N ARG A 53 3.43 -3.34 4.72
CA ARG A 53 4.84 -3.16 5.12
C ARG A 53 5.49 -4.46 5.55
N ARG A 54 4.80 -5.28 6.34
CA ARG A 54 5.31 -6.58 6.75
C ARG A 54 5.53 -7.49 5.54
N THR A 55 4.54 -7.61 4.67
CA THR A 55 4.64 -8.46 3.48
C THR A 55 5.76 -8.02 2.54
N VAL A 56 5.94 -6.73 2.27
CA VAL A 56 7.04 -6.26 1.40
C VAL A 56 8.41 -6.43 2.07
N ARG A 57 8.48 -6.30 3.40
CA ARG A 57 9.69 -6.55 4.18
C ARG A 57 10.11 -8.03 4.14
N ASP A 58 9.15 -8.94 4.22
CA ASP A 58 9.40 -10.38 4.07
C ASP A 58 9.92 -10.73 2.67
N GLU A 59 9.65 -9.90 1.67
CA GLU A 59 10.23 -9.98 0.32
C GLU A 59 11.55 -9.22 0.16
N GLY A 60 12.14 -8.73 1.26
CA GLY A 60 13.43 -8.03 1.27
C GLY A 60 13.35 -6.54 0.93
N ILE A 61 12.15 -5.97 0.76
CA ILE A 61 11.95 -4.56 0.40
C ILE A 61 11.65 -3.75 1.64
N ARG A 62 12.42 -2.68 1.87
CA ARG A 62 12.17 -1.73 2.96
C ARG A 62 11.61 -0.43 2.37
N PRO A 63 10.43 0.03 2.83
CA PRO A 63 9.92 1.36 2.46
C PRO A 63 10.94 2.44 2.80
N VAL A 64 11.15 3.37 1.87
CA VAL A 64 12.11 4.47 2.04
C VAL A 64 11.55 5.53 3.00
N ARG A 65 10.23 5.75 2.95
CA ARG A 65 9.53 6.73 3.77
C ARG A 65 8.08 6.28 3.95
N VAL A 66 7.51 6.59 5.11
CA VAL A 66 6.07 6.45 5.35
C VAL A 66 5.52 7.82 5.74
N GLU A 67 4.43 8.24 5.11
CA GLU A 67 3.79 9.54 5.35
C GLU A 67 2.36 9.33 5.86
N GLY A 68 1.87 10.26 6.68
CA GLY A 68 0.49 10.26 7.20
C GLY A 68 0.15 9.14 8.19
N GLU A 69 1.12 8.28 8.54
CA GLU A 69 0.88 7.15 9.45
C GLU A 69 0.28 7.58 10.78
N ARG A 70 0.74 8.67 11.40
CA ARG A 70 0.26 9.07 12.73
C ARG A 70 -1.25 9.31 12.80
N ASP A 71 -1.81 9.93 11.76
CA ASP A 71 -3.23 10.31 11.71
C ASP A 71 -4.07 9.18 11.09
N GLY A 72 -3.50 8.46 10.13
CA GLY A 72 -4.11 7.29 9.51
C GLY A 72 -5.26 7.58 8.55
N GLU A 73 -5.57 8.86 8.30
CA GLU A 73 -6.55 9.28 7.28
C GLU A 73 -6.08 8.97 5.86
N TRP A 74 -4.78 9.17 5.62
CA TRP A 74 -4.09 8.76 4.40
C TRP A 74 -2.70 8.27 4.79
N ILE A 75 -2.27 7.13 4.24
CA ILE A 75 -0.94 6.57 4.52
C ILE A 75 -0.26 6.26 3.19
N LEU A 76 0.90 6.85 2.97
CA LEU A 76 1.79 6.54 1.84
C LEU A 76 2.97 5.70 2.34
N ILE A 77 3.32 4.65 1.59
CA ILE A 77 4.37 3.67 1.91
C ILE A 77 5.39 3.63 0.78
#